data_AF-A0A9W6T019-F1
#
_entry.id   AF-A0A9W6T019-F1
#
_cell.length_a   1.000
_cell.length_b   1.000
_cell.length_c   1.000
_cell.angle_alpha   90.00
_cell.angle_beta   90.00
_cell.angle_gamma   90.00
#
_symmetry.space_group_name_H-M   'P 1'
#
loop_
_entity.id
_entity.type
_entity.pdbx_description
1 polymer ?
#
loop_
_entity_poly.entity_id
_entity_poly.type
_entity_poly.pdbx_seq_one_letter_code
_entity_poly.pdbx_strand_id
1 'polypeptide(L)'
;MHVVLQNFVKNVHSLGNDVSNGTYSKEKIQLVSNLSLSLYEGFSKQGQTEAPPAGEDVDLHFVCFVKGKNGHLFELDGRRNGPVDLGKESSGETDVIDSKLVIDRIQKYMGLSDEKNSLNFALMGLTPSQE
;
A
#
# COMPACT_ATOMS: atom_id res chain seq x y z
N MET A 1 -15.57 -14.78 -4.78
CA MET A 1 -14.41 -13.99 -4.29
C MET A 1 -13.18 -14.18 -5.17
N HIS A 2 -12.68 -15.42 -5.36
CA HIS A 2 -11.48 -15.69 -6.15
C HIS A 2 -11.53 -15.14 -7.60
N VAL A 3 -12.67 -15.24 -8.29
CA VAL A 3 -12.83 -14.78 -9.69
C VAL A 3 -12.72 -13.25 -9.82
N VAL A 4 -13.26 -12.47 -8.87
CA VAL A 4 -13.26 -11.00 -8.95
C VAL A 4 -11.84 -10.45 -8.82
N LEU A 5 -11.06 -10.97 -7.85
CA LEU A 5 -9.66 -10.59 -7.65
C LEU A 5 -8.80 -10.99 -8.85
N GLN A 6 -8.97 -12.21 -9.38
CA GLN A 6 -8.25 -12.66 -10.58
C GLN A 6 -8.55 -11.79 -11.80
N ASN A 7 -9.81 -11.41 -12.00
CA ASN A 7 -10.20 -10.49 -13.07
C ASN A 7 -9.63 -9.09 -12.88
N PHE A 8 -9.62 -8.58 -11.64
CA PHE A 8 -9.00 -7.30 -11.33
C PHE A 8 -7.51 -7.29 -11.69
N VAL A 9 -6.76 -8.29 -11.23
CA VAL A 9 -5.31 -8.43 -11.52
C VAL A 9 -5.08 -8.49 -13.03
N LYS A 10 -5.86 -9.31 -13.75
CA LYS A 10 -5.78 -9.40 -15.21
C LYS A 10 -6.05 -8.06 -15.90
N ASN A 11 -7.08 -7.33 -15.46
CA ASN A 11 -7.45 -6.04 -16.03
C ASN A 11 -6.37 -4.97 -15.75
N VAL A 12 -5.81 -4.92 -14.54
CA VAL A 12 -4.71 -4.01 -14.21
C VAL A 12 -3.48 -4.29 -15.08
N HIS A 13 -3.13 -5.56 -15.30
CA HIS A 13 -2.03 -5.92 -16.21
C HIS A 13 -2.28 -5.55 -17.68
N SER A 14 -3.55 -5.52 -18.11
CA SER A 14 -3.92 -5.12 -19.48
C SER A 14 -3.83 -3.61 -19.70
N LEU A 15 -3.92 -2.82 -18.63
CA LEU A 15 -3.69 -1.38 -18.70
C LEU A 15 -2.18 -1.15 -18.73
N GLY A 16 -1.69 -0.53 -19.80
CA GLY A 16 -0.28 -0.21 -19.96
C GLY A 16 0.30 0.66 -18.83
N ASN A 17 1.61 0.90 -18.89
CA ASN A 17 2.31 1.79 -17.98
C ASN A 17 2.04 3.26 -18.34
N ASP A 18 0.82 3.74 -18.16
CA ASP A 18 0.54 5.18 -18.22
C ASP A 18 0.91 5.81 -16.88
N VAL A 19 2.11 6.39 -16.86
CA VAL A 19 2.54 7.38 -15.86
C VAL A 19 3.02 8.61 -16.64
N SER A 20 2.12 9.25 -17.38
CA SER A 20 2.38 10.59 -17.90
C SER A 20 1.84 11.60 -16.87
N ASN A 21 2.74 12.42 -16.30
CA ASN A 21 2.42 13.57 -15.45
C ASN A 21 1.50 13.30 -14.25
N GLY A 22 1.75 12.23 -13.48
CA GLY A 22 1.10 12.01 -12.17
C GLY A 22 -0.42 11.83 -12.21
N THR A 23 -1.02 11.71 -13.39
CA THR A 23 -2.45 11.47 -13.56
C THR A 23 -2.64 10.01 -13.90
N TYR A 24 -3.22 9.25 -12.98
CA TYR A 24 -3.65 7.89 -13.29
C TYR A 24 -4.73 7.93 -14.38
N SER A 25 -4.64 7.01 -15.35
CA SER A 25 -5.67 6.91 -16.37
C SER A 25 -7.03 6.69 -15.71
N LYS A 26 -8.10 7.27 -16.28
CA LYS A 26 -9.47 7.14 -15.73
C LYS A 26 -9.85 5.67 -15.54
N GLU A 27 -9.34 4.79 -16.40
CA GLU A 27 -9.53 3.35 -16.36
C GLU A 27 -8.93 2.71 -15.10
N LYS A 28 -7.72 3.11 -14.69
CA LYS A 28 -7.09 2.60 -13.45
C LYS A 28 -7.88 2.99 -12.21
N ILE A 29 -8.31 4.26 -12.15
CA ILE A 29 -9.15 4.76 -11.05
C ILE A 29 -10.46 3.98 -11.01
N GLN A 30 -11.12 3.79 -12.16
CA GLN A 30 -12.38 3.06 -12.22
C GLN A 30 -12.24 1.59 -11.79
N LEU A 31 -11.15 0.92 -12.16
CA LEU A 31 -10.89 -0.46 -11.73
C LEU A 31 -10.76 -0.56 -10.21
N VAL A 32 -10.00 0.33 -9.59
CA VAL A 32 -9.81 0.34 -8.12
C VAL A 32 -11.12 0.68 -7.41
N SER A 33 -11.88 1.65 -7.92
CA SER A 33 -13.21 1.99 -7.39
C SER A 33 -14.18 0.81 -7.48
N ASN A 34 -14.23 0.11 -8.62
CA ASN A 34 -15.09 -1.06 -8.80
C ASN A 34 -14.70 -2.22 -7.88
N LEU A 35 -13.39 -2.44 -7.67
CA LEU A 35 -12.92 -3.45 -6.73
C LEU A 35 -13.36 -3.10 -5.30
N SER A 36 -13.19 -1.83 -4.91
CA SER A 36 -13.60 -1.34 -3.60
C SER A 36 -15.10 -1.52 -3.39
N LEU A 37 -15.94 -1.10 -4.33
CA LEU A 37 -17.39 -1.25 -4.25
C LEU A 37 -17.85 -2.71 -4.19
N SER A 38 -17.12 -3.63 -4.82
CA SER A 38 -17.54 -5.04 -4.91
C SER A 38 -17.04 -5.92 -3.79
N LEU A 39 -15.89 -5.62 -3.17
CA LEU A 39 -15.25 -6.50 -2.18
C LEU A 39 -15.01 -5.85 -0.82
N TYR A 40 -14.86 -4.52 -0.75
CA TYR A 40 -14.40 -3.84 0.46
C TYR A 40 -15.31 -4.11 1.66
N GLU A 41 -16.64 -4.01 1.48
CA GLU A 41 -17.61 -4.25 2.55
C GLU A 41 -17.52 -5.68 3.11
N GLY A 42 -17.26 -6.67 2.25
CA GLY A 42 -17.13 -8.06 2.67
C GLY A 42 -15.86 -8.32 3.48
N PHE A 43 -14.77 -7.64 3.17
CA PHE A 43 -13.50 -7.76 3.90
C PHE A 43 -13.45 -6.87 5.14
N SER A 44 -14.11 -5.71 5.13
CA SER A 44 -14.14 -4.81 6.29
C SER A 44 -14.86 -5.42 7.49
N LYS A 45 -15.74 -6.40 7.26
CA LYS A 45 -16.45 -7.17 8.29
C LYS A 45 -15.69 -8.41 8.78
N GLN A 46 -14.50 -8.68 8.26
CA GLN A 46 -13.65 -9.80 8.67
C GLN A 46 -12.60 -9.34 9.69
N GLY A 47 -11.97 -10.31 10.35
CA GLY A 47 -10.90 -10.06 11.32
C GLY A 47 -11.31 -10.45 12.73
N GLN A 48 -10.49 -10.04 13.70
CA GLN A 48 -10.68 -10.35 15.12
C GLN A 48 -11.46 -9.27 15.88
N THR A 49 -11.70 -8.12 15.24
CA THR A 49 -12.40 -6.96 15.80
C THR A 49 -13.66 -6.66 15.00
N GLU A 50 -14.68 -6.10 15.64
CA GLU A 50 -15.85 -5.60 14.92
C GLU A 50 -15.49 -4.38 14.07
N ALA A 51 -16.14 -4.28 12.91
CA ALA A 51 -15.98 -3.12 12.03
C ALA A 51 -16.61 -1.88 12.69
N PRO A 52 -15.93 -0.72 12.68
CA PRO A 52 -16.53 0.52 13.18
C PRO A 52 -17.71 0.96 12.31
N PRO A 53 -18.62 1.80 12.83
CA PRO A 53 -19.65 2.45 12.04
C PRO A 53 -19.06 3.27 10.89
N ALA A 54 -19.75 3.31 9.75
CA ALA A 54 -19.26 3.99 8.54
C ALA A 54 -19.05 5.51 8.70
N GLY A 55 -19.65 6.13 9.72
CA GLY A 55 -19.50 7.56 10.02
C GLY A 55 -18.50 7.85 11.14
N GLU A 56 -17.82 6.84 11.69
CA GLU A 56 -16.77 7.05 12.68
C GLU A 56 -15.52 7.65 12.02
N ASP A 57 -14.85 8.55 12.73
CA ASP A 57 -13.61 9.15 12.25
C ASP A 57 -12.45 8.15 12.37
N VAL A 58 -11.65 8.02 11.30
CA VAL A 58 -10.56 7.06 11.22
C VAL A 58 -9.25 7.79 11.00
N ASP A 59 -8.44 7.83 12.05
CA ASP A 59 -7.13 8.51 12.06
C ASP A 59 -5.97 7.63 11.57
N LEU A 60 -6.23 6.36 11.24
CA LEU A 60 -5.22 5.41 10.75
C LEU A 60 -5.17 5.35 9.22
N HIS A 61 -3.98 5.13 8.67
CA HIS A 61 -3.75 5.15 7.22
C HIS A 61 -2.77 4.06 6.78
N PHE A 62 -3.02 3.46 5.61
CA PHE A 62 -2.13 2.48 5.00
C PHE A 62 -1.17 3.14 4.01
N VAL A 63 0.11 2.79 4.12
CA VAL A 63 1.15 3.08 3.13
C VAL A 63 1.85 1.79 2.72
N CYS A 64 2.41 1.74 1.52
CA CYS A 64 3.09 0.56 0.99
C CYS A 64 4.52 0.89 0.55
N PHE A 65 5.48 0.02 0.88
CA PHE A 65 6.86 0.11 0.44
C PHE A 65 7.17 -0.98 -0.57
N VAL A 66 7.75 -0.61 -1.71
CA VAL A 66 8.05 -1.56 -2.79
C VAL A 66 9.40 -1.29 -3.43
N LYS A 67 10.06 -2.35 -3.89
CA LYS A 67 11.26 -2.26 -4.74
C LYS A 67 10.86 -2.25 -6.20
N GLY A 68 11.18 -1.15 -6.89
CA GLY A 68 10.97 -1.01 -8.32
C GLY A 68 11.94 -1.87 -9.13
N LYS A 69 11.59 -2.15 -10.39
CA LYS A 69 12.45 -2.90 -11.33
C LYS A 69 13.78 -2.19 -11.63
N ASN A 70 13.85 -0.89 -11.39
CA ASN A 70 15.07 -0.07 -11.50
C ASN A 70 15.98 -0.17 -10.26
N GLY A 71 15.59 -0.95 -9.25
CA GLY A 71 16.30 -1.12 -7.99
C GLY A 71 16.08 -0.01 -6.96
N HIS A 72 15.25 0.99 -7.27
CA HIS A 72 14.86 2.02 -6.30
C HIS A 72 13.76 1.50 -5.37
N LEU A 73 13.72 2.06 -4.17
CA LEU A 73 12.63 1.87 -3.23
C LEU A 73 11.64 3.01 -3.34
N PHE A 74 10.36 2.67 -3.31
CA PHE A 74 9.28 3.63 -3.41
C PHE A 74 8.32 3.47 -2.23
N GLU A 75 7.90 4.60 -1.68
CA GLU A 75 6.74 4.69 -0.81
C GLU A 75 5.51 5.05 -1.65
N LEU A 76 4.45 4.26 -1.52
CA LEU A 76 3.16 4.45 -2.15
C LEU A 76 2.15 4.89 -1.09
N ASP A 77 1.78 6.17 -1.14
CA ASP A 77 0.77 6.78 -0.27
C ASP A 77 -0.37 7.32 -1.14
N GLY A 78 -1.57 6.77 -0.99
CA GLY A 78 -2.75 7.16 -1.77
C GLY A 78 -3.21 8.61 -1.57
N ARG A 79 -2.70 9.32 -0.56
CA ARG A 79 -2.98 10.74 -0.32
C ARG A 79 -2.02 11.68 -1.07
N ARG A 80 -0.97 11.15 -1.71
CA ARG A 80 0.04 11.92 -2.44
C ARG A 80 -0.16 11.86 -3.95
N ASN A 81 0.45 12.83 -4.63
CA ASN A 81 0.52 12.85 -6.09
C ASN A 81 1.64 11.93 -6.59
N GLY A 82 1.36 10.63 -6.59
CA GLY A 82 2.27 9.60 -7.10
C GLY A 82 3.28 9.06 -6.07
N PRO A 83 4.15 8.14 -6.51
CA PRO A 83 5.10 7.46 -5.64
C PRO A 83 6.20 8.40 -5.15
N VAL A 84 6.66 8.20 -3.92
CA VAL A 84 7.83 8.89 -3.38
C VAL A 84 9.05 7.99 -3.52
N ASP A 85 10.01 8.42 -4.34
CA ASP A 85 11.30 7.74 -4.49
C ASP A 85 12.15 7.95 -3.23
N LEU A 86 12.54 6.85 -2.59
CA LEU A 86 13.40 6.82 -1.42
C LEU A 86 14.88 6.69 -1.79
N GLY A 87 15.18 6.35 -3.05
CA GLY A 87 16.52 6.07 -3.56
C GLY A 87 16.81 4.58 -3.72
N LYS A 88 18.06 4.26 -4.04
CA LYS A 88 18.57 2.88 -4.10
C LYS A 88 19.27 2.54 -2.79
N GLU A 89 19.16 1.26 -2.39
CA GLU A 89 19.93 0.78 -1.26
C GLU A 89 21.43 0.75 -1.53
N SER A 90 22.17 0.85 -0.43
CA SER A 90 23.60 0.58 -0.42
C SER A 90 23.85 -0.90 -0.72
N SER A 91 25.00 -1.22 -1.33
CA SER A 91 25.33 -2.59 -1.72
C SER A 91 25.24 -3.57 -0.54
N GLY A 92 24.39 -4.58 -0.64
CA GLY A 92 24.27 -5.67 0.35
C GLY A 92 22.83 -6.01 0.75
N GLU A 93 21.90 -5.05 0.66
CA GLU A 93 20.49 -5.26 1.03
C GLU A 93 19.66 -5.70 -0.17
N THR A 94 19.10 -6.91 -0.10
CA THR A 94 18.33 -7.50 -1.20
C THR A 94 16.83 -7.23 -1.09
N ASP A 95 16.31 -7.14 0.13
CA ASP A 95 14.88 -7.09 0.45
C ASP A 95 14.42 -5.69 0.90
N VAL A 96 13.12 -5.42 0.78
CA VAL A 96 12.45 -4.21 1.27
C VAL A 96 12.37 -4.20 2.79
N ILE A 97 12.27 -5.36 3.44
CA ILE A 97 12.13 -5.41 4.92
C ILE A 97 13.43 -5.05 5.66
N ASP A 98 14.57 -5.42 5.09
CA ASP A 98 15.90 -5.14 5.65
C ASP A 98 16.45 -3.78 5.21
N SER A 99 15.69 -3.05 4.38
CA SER A 99 16.09 -1.77 3.81
C SER A 99 16.28 -0.71 4.89
N LYS A 100 17.49 -0.15 4.97
CA LYS A 100 17.74 1.01 5.84
C LYS A 100 16.86 2.20 5.47
N LEU A 101 16.64 2.47 4.18
CA LEU A 101 15.78 3.58 3.73
C LEU A 101 14.33 3.43 4.17
N VAL A 102 13.79 2.20 4.16
CA VAL A 102 12.43 1.90 4.63
C VAL A 102 12.36 1.97 6.15
N ILE A 103 13.33 1.39 6.86
CA ILE A 103 13.40 1.45 8.33
C ILE A 103 13.46 2.89 8.80
N ASP A 104 14.34 3.71 8.23
CA ASP A 104 14.47 5.14 8.58
C ASP A 104 13.16 5.90 8.30
N ARG A 105 12.44 5.55 7.23
CA ARG A 105 11.13 6.15 6.91
C ARG A 105 10.05 5.77 7.93
N ILE A 106 9.98 4.50 8.34
CA ILE A 106 9.05 4.03 9.37
C ILE A 106 9.36 4.69 10.71
N GLN A 107 10.63 4.72 11.11
CA GLN A 107 11.07 5.38 12.35
C GLN A 107 10.74 6.87 12.34
N LYS A 108 10.86 7.55 11.20
CA LYS A 108 10.40 8.94 11.06
C LYS A 108 8.89 9.07 11.34
N TYR A 109 8.05 8.18 10.83
CA TYR A 109 6.61 8.21 11.12
C TYR A 109 6.30 7.95 12.60
N MET A 110 6.98 6.98 13.20
CA MET A 110 6.85 6.73 14.65
C MET A 110 7.29 7.95 15.47
N GLY A 111 8.40 8.61 15.09
CA GLY A 111 8.89 9.81 15.77
C GLY A 111 8.03 11.07 15.57
N LEU A 112 7.11 11.08 14.61
CA LEU A 112 6.16 12.16 14.38
C LEU A 112 4.80 11.93 15.08
N SER A 113 4.59 10.75 15.67
CA SER A 113 3.35 10.44 16.41
C SER A 113 3.31 11.14 17.76
N ASP A 114 2.10 11.43 18.24
CA ASP A 114 1.89 11.91 19.60
C ASP A 114 1.93 10.74 20.61
N GLU A 115 1.94 11.06 21.91
CA GLU A 115 2.01 10.04 22.96
C GLU A 115 0.86 9.02 22.87
N LYS A 116 -0.34 9.49 22.51
CA LYS A 116 -1.55 8.67 22.38
C LYS A 116 -1.44 7.63 21.25
N ASN A 117 -0.75 7.97 20.16
CA ASN A 117 -0.63 7.15 18.96
C ASN A 117 0.74 6.48 18.81
N SER A 118 1.65 6.65 19.77
CA SER A 118 3.01 6.10 19.75
C SER A 118 3.10 4.58 19.51
N LEU A 119 2.03 3.84 19.82
CA LEU A 119 1.94 2.39 19.63
C LEU A 119 0.96 1.97 18.52
N ASN A 120 0.31 2.90 17.84
CA ASN A 120 -0.72 2.61 16.83
C ASN A 120 -0.10 2.37 15.43
N PHE A 121 0.86 1.46 15.38
CA PHE A 121 1.55 1.07 14.14
C PHE A 121 1.45 -0.44 13.93
N ALA A 122 1.21 -0.83 12.68
CA ALA A 122 1.25 -2.23 12.25
C ALA A 122 2.03 -2.33 10.94
N LEU A 123 2.80 -3.41 10.81
CA LEU A 123 3.57 -3.73 9.61
C LEU A 123 3.19 -5.13 9.12
N MET A 124 2.97 -5.26 7.81
CA MET A 124 2.68 -6.52 7.16
C MET A 124 3.64 -6.71 5.99
N GLY A 125 4.31 -7.86 5.95
CA GLY A 125 5.17 -8.26 4.83
C GLY A 125 4.42 -9.14 3.85
N LEU A 126 4.46 -8.81 2.56
CA LEU A 126 3.99 -9.70 1.51
C LEU A 126 5.15 -10.58 1.05
N THR A 127 5.17 -11.83 1.50
CA THR A 127 6.21 -12.82 1.19
C THR A 127 5.67 -13.93 0.30
N PRO A 128 6.55 -14.76 -0.31
CA PRO A 128 6.12 -16.03 -0.89
C PRO A 128 5.34 -16.85 0.16
N SER A 129 4.35 -17.62 -0.30
CA SER A 129 3.63 -18.55 0.56
C SER A 129 4.62 -19.58 1.12
N GLN A 130 4.56 -19.81 2.43
CA GLN A 130 5.24 -20.95 3.05
C GLN A 130 4.36 -22.18 2.89
N GLU A 131 4.93 -23.30 2.45
CA GLU A 131 4.28 -24.62 2.43
C GLU A 131 4.14 -25.20 3.85
#